data_AF-A0AAP8GN32-F1
#
_entry.id   AF-A0AAP8GN32-F1
#
_cell.length_a   1.000
_cell.length_b   1.000
_cell.length_c   1.000
_cell.angle_alpha   90.00
_cell.angle_beta   90.00
_cell.angle_gamma   90.00
#
_symmetry.space_group_name_H-M   'P 1'
#
loop_
_entity.id
_entity.type
_entity.pdbx_description
1 polymer ?
#
loop_
_entity_poly.entity_id
_entity_poly.type
_entity_poly.pdbx_seq_one_letter_code
_entity_poly.pdbx_strand_id
1 'polypeptide(L)'
;MKNITAWDGEGLPPVGCECEYETKFDGWKPVRIELIKSEGIAFTWLSNSQAYNGLDCVGVQKAGSFRPIRSEADKKRDAAISAIDAACLLVRDASKTAEAIYDAIAAGDIPGIKIE
;
A
#
# COMPACT_ATOMS: atom_id res chain seq x y z
N MET A 1 -2.39 -22.23 -15.99
CA MET A 1 -2.17 -21.04 -15.14
C MET A 1 -3.25 -20.03 -15.50
N LYS A 2 -4.13 -19.65 -14.55
CA LYS A 2 -5.12 -18.59 -14.82
C LYS A 2 -4.35 -17.29 -15.00
N ASN A 3 -4.59 -16.57 -16.09
CA ASN A 3 -4.00 -15.25 -16.33
C ASN A 3 -4.46 -14.32 -15.19
N ILE A 4 -3.58 -14.04 -14.24
CA ILE A 4 -3.79 -13.02 -13.23
C ILE A 4 -3.71 -11.69 -13.97
N THR A 5 -4.84 -11.02 -14.17
CA THR A 5 -4.86 -9.68 -14.75
C THR A 5 -4.25 -8.71 -13.75
N ALA A 6 -3.12 -8.10 -14.10
CA ALA A 6 -2.54 -7.02 -13.32
C ALA A 6 -3.41 -5.76 -13.49
N TRP A 7 -3.93 -5.25 -12.39
CA TRP A 7 -4.65 -3.99 -12.32
C TRP A 7 -3.66 -2.85 -12.08
N ASP A 8 -3.83 -1.73 -12.76
CA ASP A 8 -2.98 -0.53 -12.69
C ASP A 8 -3.42 0.46 -11.61
N GLY A 9 -4.57 0.23 -10.98
CA GLY A 9 -5.12 1.08 -9.93
C GLY A 9 -6.19 2.04 -10.43
N GLU A 10 -6.47 2.08 -11.73
CA GLU A 10 -7.56 2.90 -12.27
C GLU A 10 -8.91 2.16 -12.18
N GLY A 11 -9.93 2.83 -11.63
CA GLY A 11 -11.28 2.27 -11.51
C GLY A 11 -11.42 1.21 -10.40
N LEU A 12 -12.24 0.19 -10.64
CA LEU A 12 -12.38 -0.95 -9.73
C LEU A 12 -11.43 -2.08 -10.15
N PRO A 13 -10.87 -2.84 -9.20
CA PRO A 13 -10.06 -4.00 -9.54
C PRO A 13 -10.90 -5.03 -10.32
N PRO A 14 -10.42 -5.62 -11.42
CA PRO A 14 -11.17 -6.65 -12.15
C PRO A 14 -11.45 -7.91 -11.32
N VAL A 15 -12.55 -8.61 -11.61
CA VAL A 15 -12.81 -9.94 -11.02
C VAL A 15 -11.69 -10.91 -11.43
N GLY A 16 -11.14 -11.63 -10.46
CA GLY A 16 -9.99 -12.51 -10.61
C GLY A 16 -8.63 -11.84 -10.43
N CYS A 17 -8.57 -10.51 -10.31
CA CYS A 17 -7.34 -9.76 -10.01
C CYS A 17 -6.87 -10.07 -8.59
N GLU A 18 -5.55 -10.24 -8.43
CA GLU A 18 -4.91 -10.18 -7.12
C GLU A 18 -4.44 -8.74 -6.87
N CYS A 19 -4.83 -8.18 -5.73
CA CYS A 19 -4.55 -6.81 -5.34
C CYS A 19 -4.32 -6.75 -3.83
N GLU A 20 -4.13 -5.55 -3.27
CA GLU A 20 -4.05 -5.34 -1.83
C GLU A 20 -5.27 -4.59 -1.32
N TYR A 21 -5.77 -4.97 -0.15
CA TYR A 21 -6.83 -4.27 0.57
C TYR A 21 -6.31 -3.70 1.90
N GLU A 22 -6.63 -2.45 2.21
CA GLU A 22 -6.25 -1.79 3.46
C GLU A 22 -7.14 -2.22 4.62
N THR A 23 -6.54 -2.94 5.57
CA THR A 23 -7.18 -3.30 6.83
C THR A 23 -6.99 -2.19 7.86
N LYS A 24 -7.96 -2.02 8.77
CA LYS A 24 -7.96 -0.96 9.77
C LYS A 24 -6.78 -1.06 10.76
N PHE A 25 -6.29 -2.27 11.03
CA PHE A 25 -5.32 -2.52 12.10
C PHE A 25 -3.99 -3.10 11.61
N ASP A 26 -4.00 -3.84 10.50
CA ASP A 26 -2.83 -4.60 10.05
C ASP A 26 -2.30 -4.14 8.68
N GLY A 27 -2.76 -2.98 8.22
CA GLY A 27 -2.38 -2.36 6.95
C GLY A 27 -2.82 -3.16 5.73
N TRP A 28 -2.04 -3.07 4.66
CA TRP A 28 -2.33 -3.68 3.36
C TRP A 28 -2.15 -5.20 3.38
N LYS A 29 -3.17 -5.93 2.94
CA LYS A 29 -3.15 -7.41 2.84
C LYS A 29 -3.48 -7.86 1.42
N PRO A 30 -2.84 -8.93 0.92
CA PRO A 30 -3.13 -9.45 -0.40
C PRO A 30 -4.50 -10.13 -0.43
N VAL A 31 -5.27 -9.84 -1.47
CA VAL A 31 -6.62 -10.37 -1.71
C VAL A 31 -6.80 -10.72 -3.18
N ARG A 32 -7.73 -11.61 -3.49
CA ARG A 32 -8.21 -11.85 -4.86
C ARG A 32 -9.66 -11.45 -4.98
N ILE A 33 -9.99 -10.62 -5.97
CA ILE A 33 -11.37 -10.21 -6.21
C ILE A 33 -12.17 -11.39 -6.76
N GLU A 34 -13.30 -11.70 -6.14
CA GLU A 34 -14.17 -12.80 -6.55
C GLU A 34 -15.46 -12.31 -7.22
N LEU A 35 -15.99 -11.16 -6.79
CA LEU A 35 -17.22 -10.60 -7.35
C LEU A 35 -17.29 -9.08 -7.14
N ILE A 36 -17.85 -8.38 -8.13
CA ILE A 36 -18.24 -6.97 -8.02
C ILE A 36 -19.70 -6.82 -8.42
N LYS A 37 -20.47 -6.14 -7.57
CA LYS A 37 -21.85 -5.72 -7.80
C LYS A 37 -22.02 -4.26 -7.38
N SER A 38 -23.17 -3.67 -7.71
CA SER A 38 -23.54 -2.33 -7.27
C SER A 38 -23.49 -2.16 -5.75
N GLU A 39 -23.77 -3.22 -5.01
CA GLU A 39 -23.84 -3.18 -3.54
C GLU A 39 -22.47 -3.38 -2.88
N GLY A 40 -21.52 -4.03 -3.56
CA GLY A 40 -20.27 -4.42 -2.91
C GLY A 40 -19.29 -5.21 -3.75
N ILE A 41 -18.14 -5.44 -3.14
CA ILE A 41 -16.99 -6.14 -3.67
C ILE A 41 -16.70 -7.30 -2.72
N ALA A 42 -16.75 -8.53 -3.24
CA ALA A 42 -16.35 -9.73 -2.51
C ALA A 42 -14.96 -10.18 -2.96
N PHE A 43 -14.14 -10.61 -2.01
CA PHE A 43 -12.77 -11.00 -2.24
C PHE A 43 -12.34 -12.12 -1.28
N THR A 44 -11.34 -12.89 -1.70
CA THR A 44 -10.71 -13.90 -0.86
C THR A 44 -9.41 -13.34 -0.29
N TRP A 45 -9.21 -13.47 1.03
CA TRP A 45 -7.92 -13.17 1.65
C TRP A 45 -6.86 -14.18 1.16
N LEU A 46 -5.72 -13.67 0.69
CA LEU A 46 -4.57 -14.50 0.29
C LEU A 46 -3.50 -14.58 1.38
N SER A 47 -3.77 -14.00 2.54
CA SER A 47 -2.89 -14.07 3.71
C SER A 47 -3.08 -15.41 4.44
N ASN A 48 -2.02 -15.95 5.02
CA ASN A 48 -2.08 -17.14 5.87
C ASN A 48 -2.32 -16.81 7.36
N SER A 49 -3.06 -15.73 7.66
CA SER A 49 -3.36 -15.35 9.05
C SER A 49 -4.73 -15.84 9.50
N GLN A 50 -4.86 -16.14 10.79
CA GLN A 50 -6.15 -16.54 11.36
C GLN A 50 -7.19 -15.41 11.34
N ALA A 51 -6.76 -14.15 11.29
CA ALA A 51 -7.65 -12.99 11.22
C ALA A 51 -8.13 -12.68 9.79
N TYR A 52 -7.35 -13.06 8.77
CA TYR A 52 -7.61 -12.74 7.36
C TYR A 52 -7.53 -14.01 6.53
N ASN A 53 -8.59 -14.82 6.61
CA ASN A 53 -8.74 -16.06 5.87
C ASN A 53 -10.13 -16.15 5.23
N GLY A 54 -10.23 -16.89 4.13
CA GLY A 54 -11.50 -17.16 3.46
C GLY A 54 -12.05 -15.96 2.68
N LEU A 55 -13.37 -16.01 2.44
CA LEU A 55 -14.13 -15.01 1.67
C LEU A 55 -14.62 -13.89 2.60
N ASP A 56 -14.51 -12.66 2.13
CA ASP A 56 -15.03 -11.46 2.79
C ASP A 56 -15.68 -10.51 1.77
N CYS A 57 -16.41 -9.52 2.25
CA CYS A 57 -17.01 -8.50 1.39
C CYS A 57 -17.08 -7.12 2.02
N VAL A 58 -17.01 -6.11 1.17
CA VAL A 58 -17.14 -4.70 1.54
C VAL A 58 -18.12 -4.00 0.62
N GLY A 59 -18.75 -2.93 1.11
CA GLY A 59 -19.58 -2.08 0.27
C GLY A 59 -18.76 -1.36 -0.81
N VAL A 60 -19.38 -1.04 -1.95
CA VAL A 60 -18.70 -0.43 -3.11
C VAL A 60 -18.02 0.91 -2.77
N GLN A 61 -18.51 1.63 -1.75
CA GLN A 61 -17.91 2.85 -1.21
C GLN A 61 -16.49 2.64 -0.64
N LYS A 62 -16.08 1.39 -0.40
CA LYS A 62 -14.73 1.01 0.02
C LYS A 62 -13.80 0.69 -1.15
N ALA A 63 -14.19 0.96 -2.39
CA ALA A 63 -13.34 0.78 -3.56
C ALA A 63 -11.95 1.45 -3.44
N GLY A 64 -11.88 2.62 -2.81
CA GLY A 64 -10.60 3.33 -2.59
C GLY A 64 -9.67 2.67 -1.57
N SER A 65 -10.11 1.61 -0.89
CA SER A 65 -9.27 0.82 0.02
C SER A 65 -8.56 -0.35 -0.70
N PHE A 66 -8.72 -0.47 -2.01
CA PHE A 66 -7.96 -1.41 -2.83
C PHE A 66 -6.86 -0.71 -3.60
N ARG A 67 -5.73 -1.39 -3.82
CA ARG A 67 -4.66 -0.94 -4.73
C ARG A 67 -3.99 -2.12 -5.42
N PRO A 68 -3.29 -1.90 -6.54
CA PRO A 68 -2.45 -2.92 -7.17
C PRO A 68 -1.42 -3.51 -6.21
N ILE A 69 -1.02 -4.77 -6.44
CA ILE A 69 0.13 -5.34 -5.73
C ILE A 69 1.37 -4.51 -6.05
N ARG A 70 2.04 -4.04 -5.01
CA ARG A 70 3.25 -3.23 -5.14
C ARG A 70 4.50 -4.11 -5.16
N SER A 71 5.46 -3.76 -6.02
CA SER A 71 6.78 -4.42 -5.98
C SER A 71 7.52 -4.08 -4.67
N GLU A 72 8.50 -4.89 -4.28
CA GLU A 72 9.35 -4.58 -3.12
C GLU A 72 10.11 -3.25 -3.28
N ALA A 73 10.44 -2.87 -4.51
CA ALA A 73 11.03 -1.57 -4.81
C ALA A 73 10.04 -0.43 -4.53
N ASP A 74 8.78 -0.59 -4.95
CA ASP A 74 7.73 0.39 -4.71
C ASP A 74 7.43 0.55 -3.21
N LYS A 75 7.42 -0.55 -2.45
CA LYS A 75 7.25 -0.50 -1.00
C LYS A 75 8.39 0.25 -0.31
N LYS A 76 9.64 -0.01 -0.71
CA LYS A 76 10.81 0.72 -0.19
C LYS A 76 10.77 2.21 -0.54
N ARG A 77 10.37 2.53 -1.77
CA ARG A 77 10.19 3.91 -2.22
C ARG A 77 9.19 4.66 -1.33
N ASP A 78 8.05 4.05 -1.03
CA ASP A 78 7.03 4.75 -0.23
C ASP A 78 7.39 4.83 1.25
N ALA A 79 8.08 3.82 1.79
CA ALA A 79 8.67 3.93 3.12
C ALA A 79 9.67 5.09 3.19
N ALA A 80 10.50 5.28 2.15
CA ALA A 80 11.41 6.41 2.06
C ALA A 80 10.65 7.75 2.00
N ILE A 81 9.60 7.85 1.18
CA ILE A 81 8.76 9.06 1.08
C ILE A 81 8.09 9.38 2.41
N SER A 82 7.49 8.41 3.08
CA SER A 82 6.87 8.63 4.39
C SER A 82 7.87 9.08 5.45
N ALA A 83 9.10 8.55 5.44
CA ALA A 83 10.16 9.00 6.33
C ALA A 83 10.61 10.44 6.02
N ILE A 84 10.71 10.80 4.73
CA ILE A 84 11.00 12.17 4.29
C ILE A 84 9.88 13.13 4.71
N ASP A 85 8.62 12.78 4.50
CA ASP A 85 7.47 13.60 4.92
C ASP A 85 7.45 13.82 6.44
N ALA A 86 7.73 12.77 7.21
CA ALA A 86 7.86 12.87 8.67
C ALA A 86 8.99 13.83 9.07
N ALA A 87 10.16 13.74 8.41
CA ALA A 87 11.27 14.67 8.64
C ALA A 87 10.87 16.12 8.31
N CYS A 88 10.19 16.35 7.18
CA CYS A 88 9.67 17.67 6.80
C CYS A 88 8.73 18.25 7.86
N LEU A 89 7.82 17.44 8.42
CA LEU A 89 6.84 17.89 9.42
C LEU A 89 7.47 18.24 10.77
N LEU A 90 8.62 17.65 11.11
CA LEU A 90 9.33 17.91 12.37
C LEU A 90 10.18 19.18 12.33
N VAL A 91 10.47 19.71 11.14
CA VAL A 91 11.28 20.89 10.96
C VAL A 91 10.42 22.16 11.06
N ARG A 92 10.70 22.99 12.07
CA ARG A 92 9.99 24.27 12.28
C ARG A 92 10.39 25.37 11.29
N ASP A 93 11.63 25.33 10.83
CA ASP A 93 12.20 26.31 9.91
C ASP A 93 12.43 25.66 8.55
N ALA A 94 11.58 26.01 7.57
CA ALA A 94 11.61 25.41 6.25
C ALA A 94 13.00 25.48 5.58
N SER A 95 13.83 26.48 5.91
CA SER A 95 15.19 26.61 5.37
C SER A 95 16.14 25.48 5.81
N LYS A 96 15.83 24.78 6.92
CA LYS A 96 16.62 23.67 7.47
C LYS A 96 16.12 22.29 7.03
N THR A 97 15.05 22.23 6.26
CA THR A 97 14.43 20.95 5.87
C THR A 97 15.39 20.08 5.08
N ALA A 98 16.17 20.68 4.18
CA ALA A 98 17.15 19.96 3.37
C ALA A 98 18.27 19.35 4.23
N GLU A 99 18.77 20.09 5.20
CA GLU A 99 19.79 19.62 6.16
C GLU A 99 19.24 18.47 7.01
N ALA A 100 18.04 18.61 7.56
CA ALA A 100 17.40 17.59 8.38
C ALA A 100 17.12 16.28 7.60
N ILE A 101 16.69 16.38 6.33
CA ILE A 101 16.51 15.21 5.47
C ILE A 101 17.87 14.55 5.20
N TYR A 102 18.89 15.34 4.88
CA TYR A 102 20.24 14.82 4.62
C TYR A 102 20.80 14.06 5.82
N ASP A 103 20.66 14.64 7.02
CA ASP A 103 21.09 14.00 8.27
C ASP A 103 20.32 12.71 8.55
N ALA A 104 19.00 12.69 8.31
CA ALA A 104 18.19 11.48 8.46
C ALA A 104 18.59 10.37 7.46
N ILE A 105 18.99 10.73 6.23
CA ILE A 105 19.55 9.75 5.28
C ILE A 105 20.91 9.24 5.79
N ALA A 106 21.79 10.14 6.26
CA ALA A 106 23.11 9.77 6.77
C ALA A 106 23.03 8.87 8.02
N ALA A 107 22.03 9.09 8.88
CA ALA A 107 21.74 8.26 10.05
C ALA A 107 21.11 6.90 9.68
N GLY A 108 20.62 6.74 8.46
CA GLY A 108 19.92 5.53 8.01
C GLY A 108 18.44 5.47 8.39
N ASP A 109 17.86 6.59 8.84
CA ASP A 109 16.45 6.70 9.23
C ASP A 109 15.51 6.72 8.01
N ILE A 110 16.03 7.09 6.84
CA ILE A 110 15.29 7.04 5.57
C ILE A 110 15.70 5.76 4.80
N PRO A 111 14.82 4.73 4.76
CA PRO A 111 15.17 3.44 4.18
C PRO A 111 15.35 3.52 2.67
N GLY A 112 16.27 2.73 2.12
CA GLY A 112 16.44 2.58 0.68
C GLY A 112 17.18 3.71 -0.03
N ILE A 113 17.65 4.74 0.70
CA ILE A 113 18.51 5.81 0.19
C ILE A 113 19.87 5.72 0.87
N LYS A 114 20.96 5.93 0.13
CA LYS A 114 22.32 6.00 0.66
C LYS A 114 23.02 7.22 0.07
N ILE A 115 23.82 7.90 0.90
CA ILE A 115 24.73 8.95 0.47
C ILE A 115 26.04 8.29 0.03
N GLU A 116 26.64 8.79 -1.05
CA GLU A 116 27.96 8.37 -1.56
C GLU A 116 29.08 9.23 -0.99
#